data_AF-A0A7U9RFG2-F1
#
_entry.id   AF-A0A7U9RFG2-F1
#
_cell.length_a   1.000
_cell.length_b   1.000
_cell.length_c   1.000
_cell.angle_alpha   90.00
_cell.angle_beta   90.00
_cell.angle_gamma   90.00
#
_symmetry.space_group_name_H-M   'P 1'
#
loop_
_entity.id
_entity.type
_entity.pdbx_description
1 polymer ?
#
loop_
_entity_poly.entity_id
_entity_poly.type
_entity_poly.pdbx_seq_one_letter_code
_entity_poly.pdbx_strand_id
1 'polypeptide(L)'
;MTVNTYWKRFNRVKKEFIRRLYECQNMETQMYAVFLESYRWSTHIGRGTYSNIVAQNANSISEIAVMRGDSSLSSSLPYLNDSRSVEKKVQHTFDSFYKGDIGWEE
;
A
#
# COMPACT_ATOMS: atom_id res chain seq x y z
N MET A 1 23.99 -2.71 -11.13
CA MET A 1 23.36 -1.51 -11.71
C MET A 1 23.52 -0.37 -10.70
N THR A 2 24.03 0.80 -11.10
CA THR A 2 24.26 1.90 -10.14
C THR A 2 22.97 2.68 -9.86
N VAL A 3 22.88 3.34 -8.70
CA VAL A 3 21.73 4.18 -8.30
C VAL A 3 21.44 5.25 -9.35
N ASN A 4 22.48 5.88 -9.90
CA ASN A 4 22.35 6.91 -10.92
C ASN A 4 21.75 6.36 -12.23
N THR A 5 22.17 5.17 -12.68
CA THR A 5 21.60 4.55 -13.88
C THR A 5 20.13 4.17 -13.68
N TYR A 6 19.76 3.68 -12.49
CA TYR A 6 18.37 3.38 -12.17
C TYR A 6 17.50 4.64 -12.15
N TRP A 7 17.98 5.70 -11.47
CA TRP A 7 17.30 7.00 -11.41
C TRP A 7 17.06 7.60 -12.80
N LYS A 8 18.05 7.51 -13.70
CA LYS A 8 17.90 7.96 -15.10
C LYS A 8 16.82 7.19 -15.85
N ARG A 9 16.80 5.85 -15.72
CA ARG A 9 15.78 5.00 -16.34
C ARG A 9 14.38 5.30 -15.79
N PHE A 10 14.26 5.42 -14.47
CA PHE A 10 13.01 5.80 -13.80
C PHE A 10 12.48 7.13 -14.31
N ASN A 11 13.31 8.17 -14.39
CA ASN A 11 12.89 9.48 -14.89
C ASN A 11 12.47 9.45 -16.36
N ARG A 12 13.11 8.62 -17.19
CA ARG A 12 12.69 8.44 -18.59
C ARG A 12 11.26 7.89 -18.65
N VAL A 13 10.97 6.85 -17.85
CA VAL A 13 9.63 6.26 -17.78
C VAL A 13 8.62 7.24 -17.19
N LYS A 14 8.96 7.95 -16.10
CA LYS A 14 8.11 9.00 -15.52
C LYS A 14 7.70 10.03 -16.57
N LYS A 15 8.68 10.59 -17.30
CA LYS A 15 8.42 11.62 -18.31
C LYS A 15 7.49 11.12 -19.42
N GLU A 16 7.75 9.90 -19.92
CA GLU A 16 6.94 9.29 -20.96
C GLU A 16 5.52 8.98 -20.48
N PHE A 17 5.37 8.51 -19.23
CA PHE A 17 4.06 8.27 -18.62
C PHE A 17 3.24 9.56 -18.51
N ILE A 18 3.80 10.62 -17.93
CA ILE A 18 3.13 11.92 -17.81
C ILE A 18 2.77 12.49 -19.19
N ARG A 19 3.69 12.41 -20.16
CA ARG A 19 3.44 12.84 -21.55
C ARG A 19 2.20 12.15 -22.13
N ARG A 20 2.09 10.82 -21.97
CA ARG A 20 0.93 10.07 -22.46
C ARG A 20 -0.39 10.48 -21.79
N LEU A 21 -0.36 10.84 -20.51
CA LEU A 21 -1.55 11.34 -19.82
C LEU A 21 -2.03 12.68 -20.40
N TYR A 22 -1.11 13.57 -20.75
CA TYR A 22 -1.45 14.82 -21.43
C TYR A 22 -2.03 14.60 -22.84
N GLU A 23 -1.60 13.54 -23.53
CA GLU A 23 -2.05 13.21 -24.88
C GLU A 23 -3.42 12.52 -24.94
N CYS A 24 -3.94 12.07 -23.80
CA CYS A 24 -5.29 11.54 -23.73
C CYS A 24 -6.32 12.64 -24.02
N GLN A 25 -7.36 12.33 -24.80
CA GLN A 25 -8.44 13.30 -25.11
C GLN A 25 -9.37 13.58 -23.91
N ASN A 26 -9.25 12.81 -22.83
CA ASN A 26 -10.06 12.94 -21.63
C ASN A 26 -9.48 14.01 -20.70
N MET A 27 -10.27 15.04 -20.39
CA MET A 27 -9.86 16.18 -19.55
C MET A 27 -9.46 15.76 -18.12
N GLU A 28 -10.17 14.80 -17.52
CA GLU A 28 -9.84 14.30 -16.18
C GLU A 28 -8.43 13.67 -16.15
N THR A 29 -8.10 12.90 -17.20
CA THR A 29 -6.77 12.27 -17.37
C THR A 29 -5.68 13.32 -17.52
N GLN A 30 -5.94 14.40 -18.27
CA GLN A 30 -5.02 15.52 -18.40
C GLN A 30 -4.82 16.25 -17.05
N MET A 31 -5.88 16.43 -16.26
CA MET A 31 -5.76 16.99 -14.90
C MET A 31 -4.92 16.10 -13.99
N TYR A 32 -5.05 14.77 -14.09
CA TYR A 32 -4.15 13.86 -13.38
C TYR A 32 -2.69 14.04 -13.82
N ALA A 33 -2.42 14.31 -15.09
CA ALA A 33 -1.07 14.60 -15.57
C ALA A 33 -0.46 15.81 -14.85
N VAL A 34 -1.20 16.92 -14.78
CA VAL A 34 -0.79 18.16 -14.07
C VAL A 34 -0.53 17.86 -12.60
N PHE A 35 -1.47 17.20 -11.94
CA PHE A 35 -1.35 16.83 -10.54
C PHE A 35 -0.10 15.99 -10.30
N LEU A 36 0.05 14.89 -11.03
CA LEU A 36 1.16 13.94 -10.85
C LEU A 36 2.52 14.54 -11.19
N GLU A 37 2.58 15.45 -12.17
CA GLU A 37 3.81 16.15 -12.54
C GLU A 37 4.31 17.08 -11.43
N SER A 38 3.39 17.75 -10.73
CA SER A 38 3.72 18.70 -9.65
C SER A 38 4.42 18.06 -8.44
N TYR A 39 4.28 16.74 -8.25
CA TYR A 39 4.91 16.03 -7.14
C TYR A 39 6.35 15.59 -7.44
N ARG A 40 7.16 15.60 -6.38
CA ARG A 40 8.49 14.98 -6.42
C ARG A 40 8.36 13.45 -6.32
N TRP A 41 8.75 12.76 -7.40
CA TRP A 41 8.73 11.30 -7.42
C TRP A 41 10.05 10.76 -6.90
N SER A 42 9.99 9.66 -6.16
CA SER A 42 11.18 8.88 -5.82
C SER A 42 11.10 7.52 -6.52
N THR A 43 12.25 6.88 -6.70
CA THR A 43 12.32 5.50 -7.20
C THR A 43 11.64 4.49 -6.30
N HIS A 44 11.36 4.86 -5.04
CA HIS A 44 10.66 4.02 -4.07
C HIS A 44 9.15 4.26 -4.03
N ILE A 45 8.59 5.07 -4.95
CA ILE A 45 7.16 5.36 -5.01
C ILE A 45 6.32 4.07 -5.07
N GLY A 46 6.71 3.11 -5.93
CA GLY A 46 6.02 1.83 -6.05
C GLY A 46 6.09 0.99 -4.77
N ARG A 47 7.24 1.00 -4.07
CA ARG A 47 7.37 0.31 -2.78
C ARG A 47 6.45 0.93 -1.74
N GLY A 48 6.38 2.27 -1.67
CA GLY A 48 5.48 2.99 -0.77
C GLY A 48 4.01 2.63 -1.02
N THR A 49 3.55 2.76 -2.26
CA THR A 49 2.18 2.42 -2.66
C THR A 49 1.85 0.96 -2.36
N TYR A 50 2.70 0.03 -2.76
CA TYR A 50 2.52 -1.40 -2.50
C TYR A 50 2.42 -1.69 -0.99
N SER A 51 3.30 -1.10 -0.20
CA SER A 51 3.33 -1.34 1.25
C SER A 51 2.09 -0.83 1.96
N ASN A 52 1.55 0.32 1.53
CA ASN A 52 0.30 0.84 2.07
C ASN A 52 -0.89 -0.06 1.69
N ILE A 53 -0.92 -0.62 0.48
CA ILE A 53 -1.96 -1.58 0.07
C ILE A 53 -1.86 -2.85 0.92
N VAL A 54 -0.65 -3.41 1.09
CA VAL A 54 -0.43 -4.58 1.95
C VAL A 54 -0.87 -4.29 3.38
N ALA A 55 -0.48 -3.15 3.95
CA ALA A 55 -0.86 -2.73 5.30
C ALA A 55 -2.38 -2.68 5.52
N GLN A 56 -3.14 -2.25 4.51
CA GLN A 56 -4.60 -2.15 4.59
C GLN A 56 -5.29 -3.52 4.56
N ASN A 57 -4.65 -4.54 3.98
CA ASN A 57 -5.26 -5.85 3.75
C ASN A 57 -4.69 -6.95 4.65
N ALA A 58 -3.51 -6.75 5.23
CA ALA A 58 -2.86 -7.70 6.11
C ALA A 58 -3.47 -7.65 7.52
N ASN A 59 -3.54 -8.81 8.16
CA ASN A 59 -4.10 -8.97 9.51
C ASN A 59 -3.03 -8.91 10.59
N SER A 60 -1.76 -9.03 10.23
CA SER A 60 -0.65 -9.03 11.16
C SER A 60 0.61 -8.39 10.55
N ILE A 61 1.51 -7.92 11.42
CA ILE A 61 2.80 -7.39 11.01
C ILE A 61 3.68 -8.43 10.30
N SER A 62 3.50 -9.72 10.63
CA SER A 62 4.22 -10.83 10.01
C SER A 62 3.81 -11.02 8.55
N GLU A 63 2.52 -10.95 8.25
CA GLU A 63 2.02 -10.97 6.87
C GLU A 63 2.56 -9.78 6.07
N ILE A 64 2.58 -8.59 6.67
CA ILE A 64 3.15 -7.38 6.06
C ILE A 64 4.63 -7.60 5.70
N ALA A 65 5.41 -8.15 6.63
CA ALA A 65 6.83 -8.40 6.43
C ALA A 65 7.10 -9.45 5.34
N VAL A 66 6.33 -10.55 5.33
CA VAL A 66 6.43 -11.60 4.30
C VAL A 66 6.10 -11.02 2.92
N MET A 67 4.98 -10.30 2.79
CA MET A 67 4.55 -9.74 1.50
C MET A 67 5.52 -8.68 0.97
N ARG A 68 6.12 -7.88 1.86
CA ARG A 68 7.16 -6.90 1.49
C ARG A 68 8.54 -7.49 1.24
N GLY A 69 8.76 -8.76 1.62
CA GLY A 69 10.08 -9.38 1.60
C GLY A 69 11.07 -8.73 2.57
N ASP A 70 10.58 -8.19 3.70
CA ASP A 70 11.43 -7.55 4.70
C ASP A 70 12.18 -8.62 5.51
N SER A 71 13.51 -8.48 5.64
CA SER A 71 14.35 -9.37 6.45
C SER A 71 14.21 -9.15 7.97
N SER A 72 13.53 -8.08 8.37
CA SER A 72 13.24 -7.77 9.76
C SER A 72 11.83 -7.21 9.90
N LEU A 73 11.11 -7.71 10.91
CA LEU A 73 9.78 -7.24 11.29
C LEU A 73 9.76 -5.73 11.62
N SER A 74 10.88 -5.19 12.12
CA SER A 74 11.02 -3.77 12.43
C SER A 74 10.83 -2.86 11.21
N SER A 75 11.17 -3.35 10.01
CA SER A 75 10.98 -2.59 8.76
C SER A 75 9.51 -2.47 8.34
N SER A 76 8.64 -3.30 8.93
CA SER A 76 7.19 -3.33 8.70
C SER A 76 6.40 -2.59 9.78
N LEU A 77 7.03 -2.20 10.90
CA LEU A 77 6.38 -1.44 11.98
C LEU A 77 5.67 -0.15 11.51
N PRO A 78 6.25 0.68 10.61
CA PRO A 78 5.57 1.90 10.14
C PRO A 78 4.27 1.64 9.37
N TYR A 79 4.04 0.38 8.97
CA TYR A 79 2.92 -0.05 8.15
C TYR A 79 1.90 -0.87 8.94
N LEU A 80 2.11 -1.07 10.25
CA LEU A 80 1.10 -1.67 11.09
C LEU A 80 -0.09 -0.70 11.16
N ASN A 81 -1.20 -1.09 10.53
CA ASN A 81 -2.38 -0.25 10.44
C ASN A 81 -3.03 -0.09 11.82
N ASP A 82 -3.62 1.08 12.04
CA ASP A 82 -4.18 1.53 13.31
C ASP A 82 -5.11 0.46 13.93
N SER A 83 -4.96 0.26 15.24
CA SER A 83 -5.49 -0.84 16.08
C SER A 83 -7.01 -1.03 16.03
N ARG A 84 -7.75 -0.15 15.36
CA ARG A 84 -9.21 -0.22 15.15
C ARG A 84 -9.69 -1.52 14.50
N SER A 85 -8.89 -2.14 13.64
CA SER A 85 -9.23 -3.47 13.08
C SER A 85 -9.15 -4.57 14.13
N VAL A 86 -8.14 -4.52 15.00
CA VAL A 86 -7.96 -5.47 16.11
C VAL A 86 -9.04 -5.28 17.17
N GLU A 87 -9.31 -4.04 17.55
CA GLU A 87 -10.37 -3.69 18.51
C GLU A 87 -11.73 -4.23 18.06
N LYS A 88 -12.10 -4.02 16.80
CA LYS A 88 -13.36 -4.54 16.23
C LYS A 88 -13.43 -6.06 16.21
N LYS A 89 -12.31 -6.74 15.89
CA LYS A 89 -12.24 -8.21 15.94
C LYS A 89 -12.41 -8.73 17.36
N VAL A 90 -11.74 -8.11 18.33
CA VAL A 90 -11.85 -8.47 19.75
C VAL A 90 -13.28 -8.27 20.26
N GLN A 91 -13.89 -7.11 19.97
CA GLN A 91 -15.29 -6.83 20.32
C GLN A 91 -16.23 -7.85 19.67
N HIS A 92 -16.07 -8.15 18.38
CA HIS A 92 -16.87 -9.15 17.69
C HIS A 92 -16.74 -10.54 18.35
N THR A 93 -15.53 -10.98 18.67
CA THR A 93 -15.30 -12.26 19.35
C THR A 93 -15.98 -12.31 20.71
N PHE A 94 -15.88 -11.25 21.51
CA PHE A 94 -16.59 -11.18 22.80
C PHE A 94 -18.11 -11.14 22.64
N ASP A 95 -18.62 -10.42 21.64
CA ASP A 95 -20.04 -10.40 21.30
C ASP A 95 -20.54 -11.80 20.90
N SER A 96 -19.78 -12.54 20.10
CA SER A 96 -20.10 -13.93 19.72
C SER A 96 -20.10 -14.87 20.93
N PHE A 97 -19.15 -14.73 21.86
CA PHE A 97 -19.16 -15.48 23.11
C PHE A 97 -20.39 -15.14 23.97
N TYR A 98 -20.73 -13.86 24.08
CA TYR A 98 -21.86 -13.40 24.88
C TYR A 98 -23.21 -13.83 24.30
N LYS A 99 -23.36 -13.82 22.96
CA LYS A 99 -24.59 -14.22 22.26
C LYS A 99 -24.81 -15.73 22.20
N GLY A 100 -23.79 -16.54 22.52
CA GLY A 100 -23.89 -18.00 22.53
C GLY A 100 -23.88 -18.63 21.13
N ASP A 101 -23.42 -17.90 20.10
CA ASP A 101 -23.47 -18.34 18.69
C ASP A 101 -22.43 -19.41 18.31
N ILE A 102 -21.59 -19.84 19.26
CA ILE A 102 -20.68 -20.99 19.07
C ILE A 102 -21.38 -22.23 19.63
N GLY A 103 -22.37 -22.71 18.88
CA GLY A 103 -22.89 -24.06 19.10
C GLY A 103 -21.78 -25.07 18.83
N TRP A 104 -21.49 -25.92 19.80
CA TRP A 104 -20.79 -27.16 19.53
C TRP A 104 -21.72 -27.97 18.61
N GLU A 105 -21.40 -28.06 17.32
CA GLU A 105 -22.02 -29.05 16.46
C GLU A 105 -21.60 -30.43 16.97
N GLU A 106 -22.55 -31.15 17.60
CA GLU A 106 -22.48 -32.59 17.86
C GLU A 106 -22.65 -33.40 16.58
#